data_AF-L5LMG5-F1
#
_entry.id   AF-L5LMG5-F1
#
_cell.length_a   1.000
_cell.length_b   1.000
_cell.length_c   1.000
_cell.angle_alpha   90.00
_cell.angle_beta   90.00
_cell.angle_gamma   90.00
#
_symmetry.space_group_name_H-M   'P 1'
#
loop_
_entity.id
_entity.type
_entity.pdbx_description
1 polymer ?
#
loop_
_entity_poly.entity_id
_entity_poly.type
_entity_poly.pdbx_seq_one_letter_code
_entity_poly.pdbx_strand_id
1 'polypeptide(L)'
;MGHPPLEFRDCYLDSPNFRERLKCYEQELERTNKFIKDVIKDGNALISAMRRTLLLCNYHGTLFQRDTLPVLSDMFSIHACRKGTSKLTK
;
A
#
# COMPACT_ATOMS: atom_id res chain seq x y z
N MET A 1 -1.94 -18.34 -24.36
CA MET A 1 -1.02 -19.49 -24.13
C MET A 1 -1.65 -20.81 -24.58
N GLY A 2 -1.48 -21.20 -25.84
CA GLY A 2 -2.05 -22.45 -26.38
C GLY A 2 -1.65 -22.75 -27.83
N HIS A 3 -0.52 -22.17 -28.27
CA HIS A 3 -0.01 -22.39 -29.61
C HIS A 3 0.88 -23.64 -29.64
N PRO A 4 0.87 -24.40 -30.75
CA PRO A 4 1.77 -25.54 -30.91
C PRO A 4 3.22 -25.08 -30.85
N PRO A 5 4.13 -25.91 -30.31
CA PRO A 5 5.54 -25.55 -30.16
C PRO A 5 6.18 -25.14 -31.49
N LEU A 6 7.17 -24.24 -31.39
CA LEU A 6 8.00 -23.87 -32.54
C LEU A 6 9.02 -24.97 -32.78
N GLU A 7 8.95 -25.60 -33.95
CA GLU A 7 9.86 -26.68 -34.34
C GLU A 7 11.10 -26.12 -35.06
N PHE A 8 12.28 -26.63 -34.72
CA PHE A 8 13.55 -26.23 -35.36
C PHE A 8 13.59 -26.54 -36.86
N ARG A 9 12.95 -27.64 -37.28
CA ARG A 9 12.86 -28.02 -38.70
C ARG A 9 12.13 -26.96 -39.53
N ASP A 10 11.04 -26.41 -38.99
CA ASP A 10 10.22 -25.39 -39.65
C ASP A 10 10.93 -24.04 -39.71
N CYS A 11 11.81 -23.77 -38.74
CA CYS A 11 12.68 -22.59 -38.73
C CYS A 11 13.68 -22.60 -39.89
N TYR A 12 14.24 -23.76 -40.24
CA TYR A 12 15.18 -23.86 -41.36
C TYR A 12 14.50 -23.61 -42.71
N LEU A 13 13.27 -24.13 -42.88
CA LEU A 13 12.48 -23.92 -44.09
C LEU A 13 11.89 -22.51 -44.20
N ASP A 14 11.87 -21.78 -43.09
CA ASP A 14 11.40 -20.40 -42.95
C ASP A 14 10.02 -20.17 -43.61
N SER A 15 9.12 -21.14 -43.44
CA SER A 15 7.81 -21.13 -44.09
C SER A 15 6.96 -19.94 -43.62
N PRO A 16 6.05 -19.40 -44.46
CA PRO A 16 5.17 -18.30 -44.06
C PRO A 16 4.35 -18.63 -42.81
N ASN A 17 3.89 -19.88 -42.68
CA ASN A 17 3.17 -20.37 -41.50
C ASN A 17 4.04 -20.34 -40.23
N PHE A 18 5.32 -20.67 -40.33
CA PHE A 18 6.25 -20.59 -39.20
C PHE A 18 6.45 -19.13 -38.77
N ARG A 19 6.62 -18.22 -39.72
CA ARG A 19 6.78 -16.78 -39.47
C ARG A 19 5.56 -16.16 -38.78
N GLU A 20 4.35 -16.55 -39.18
CA GLU A 20 3.13 -16.11 -38.52
C GLU A 20 3.07 -16.59 -37.06
N ARG A 21 3.36 -17.88 -36.82
CA ARG A 21 3.41 -18.42 -35.45
C ARG A 21 4.47 -17.71 -34.61
N LEU A 22 5.67 -17.52 -35.15
CA LEU A 22 6.77 -16.82 -34.48
C LEU A 22 6.34 -15.39 -34.08
N LYS A 23 5.71 -14.66 -34.99
CA LYS A 23 5.18 -13.32 -34.72
C LYS A 23 4.12 -13.30 -33.62
N CYS A 24 3.25 -14.32 -33.54
CA CYS A 24 2.31 -14.45 -32.44
C CYS A 24 3.01 -14.62 -31.09
N TYR A 25 4.06 -15.45 -31.04
CA TYR A 25 4.86 -15.63 -29.81
C TYR A 25 5.61 -14.36 -29.40
N GLU A 26 6.20 -13.62 -30.34
CA GLU A 26 6.85 -12.33 -30.07
C GLU A 26 5.87 -11.31 -29.49
N GLN A 27 4.66 -11.22 -30.05
CA GLN A 27 3.62 -10.32 -29.53
C GLN A 27 3.16 -10.73 -28.13
N GLU A 28 2.96 -12.02 -27.89
CA GLU A 28 2.57 -12.51 -26.57
C GLU A 28 3.65 -12.24 -25.53
N LEU A 29 4.93 -12.39 -25.91
CA LEU A 29 6.07 -12.06 -25.07
C LEU A 29 6.07 -10.57 -24.71
N GLU A 30 5.84 -9.68 -25.68
CA GLU A 30 5.75 -8.24 -25.46
C GLU A 30 4.59 -7.87 -24.51
N ARG A 31 3.41 -8.46 -24.73
CA ARG A 31 2.24 -8.27 -23.85
C ARG A 31 2.53 -8.72 -22.42
N THR A 32 3.14 -9.89 -22.26
CA THR A 32 3.50 -10.44 -20.95
C THR A 32 4.54 -9.57 -20.25
N ASN A 33 5.55 -9.08 -20.98
CA ASN A 33 6.56 -8.18 -20.45
C ASN A 33 5.94 -6.87 -19.94
N LYS A 34 5.05 -6.27 -20.73
CA LYS A 34 4.30 -5.08 -20.33
C LYS A 34 3.45 -5.34 -19.09
N PHE A 35 2.69 -6.43 -19.08
CA PHE A 35 1.85 -6.81 -17.94
C PHE A 35 2.67 -6.96 -16.65
N ILE A 36 3.80 -7.66 -16.70
CA ILE A 36 4.69 -7.81 -15.53
C ILE A 36 5.19 -6.44 -15.03
N LYS A 37 5.63 -5.57 -15.96
CA LYS A 37 6.09 -4.22 -15.60
C LYS A 37 4.98 -3.40 -14.93
N ASP A 38 3.76 -3.49 -15.43
CA ASP A 38 2.64 -2.72 -14.89
C ASP A 38 2.22 -3.25 -13.51
N VAL A 39 2.20 -4.57 -13.29
CA VAL A 39 1.99 -5.17 -11.97
C VAL A 39 3.03 -4.70 -10.95
N ILE A 40 4.31 -4.62 -11.34
CA ILE A 40 5.37 -4.11 -10.47
C ILE A 40 5.14 -2.64 -10.12
N LYS A 41 4.78 -1.81 -11.10
CA LYS A 41 4.48 -0.38 -10.87
C LYS A 41 3.31 -0.21 -9.91
N ASP A 42 2.23 -0.96 -10.12
CA ASP A 42 1.03 -0.89 -9.29
C ASP A 42 1.32 -1.35 -7.86
N GLY A 43 2.11 -2.42 -7.68
CA GLY A 43 2.56 -2.87 -6.37
C GLY A 43 3.39 -1.82 -5.63
N ASN A 44 4.29 -1.14 -6.33
CA ASN A 44 5.07 -0.04 -5.75
C ASN A 44 4.19 1.15 -5.38
N ALA A 45 3.24 1.52 -6.24
CA ALA A 45 2.29 2.60 -5.98
C ALA A 45 1.43 2.30 -4.73
N LEU A 46 0.97 1.06 -4.59
CA LEU A 46 0.22 0.58 -3.43
C LEU A 46 1.05 0.67 -2.15
N ILE A 47 2.28 0.17 -2.15
CA ILE A 47 3.19 0.26 -0.99
C ILE A 47 3.44 1.71 -0.59
N SER A 48 3.69 2.60 -1.57
CA SER A 48 3.86 4.03 -1.33
C SER A 48 2.62 4.68 -0.74
N ALA A 49 1.42 4.32 -1.23
CA ALA A 49 0.16 4.80 -0.69
C ALA A 49 -0.05 4.34 0.76
N MET A 50 0.17 3.06 1.06
CA MET A 50 0.06 2.51 2.41
C MET A 50 1.02 3.21 3.38
N ARG A 51 2.29 3.40 2.99
CA ARG A 51 3.27 4.14 3.81
C ARG A 51 2.80 5.56 4.11
N ARG A 52 2.28 6.28 3.11
CA ARG A 52 1.72 7.63 3.31
C ARG A 52 0.53 7.61 4.26
N THR A 53 -0.42 6.70 4.07
CA THR A 53 -1.58 6.56 4.96
C THR A 53 -1.16 6.27 6.39
N LEU A 54 -0.23 5.33 6.59
CA LEU A 54 0.32 5.02 7.92
C LEU A 54 1.01 6.24 8.54
N LEU A 55 1.84 6.96 7.79
CA LEU A 55 2.50 8.17 8.29
C LEU A 55 1.47 9.26 8.66
N LEU A 56 0.45 9.48 7.85
CA LEU A 56 -0.62 10.44 8.14
C LEU A 56 -1.41 10.05 9.40
N CYS A 57 -1.73 8.76 9.57
CA CYS A 57 -2.38 8.27 10.79
C CYS A 57 -1.49 8.42 12.03
N ASN A 58 -0.17 8.20 11.92
CA ASN A 58 0.77 8.45 13.02
C ASN A 58 0.90 9.94 13.36
N TYR A 59 0.87 10.81 12.35
CA TYR A 59 0.82 12.27 12.57
C TYR A 59 -0.51 12.72 13.18
N HIS A 60 -1.65 12.17 12.77
CA HIS A 60 -2.95 12.50 13.37
C HIS A 60 -3.12 11.92 14.79
N GLY A 61 -2.53 10.75 15.08
CA GLY A 61 -2.46 10.21 16.44
C GLY A 61 -1.62 11.07 17.39
N THR A 62 -0.55 11.69 16.88
CA THR A 62 0.25 12.65 17.67
C THR A 62 -0.39 14.04 17.75
N LEU A 63 -1.21 14.45 16.77
CA LEU A 63 -2.02 15.67 16.85
C LEU A 63 -3.17 15.51 17.86
N PHE A 64 -3.89 14.38 17.86
CA PHE A 64 -4.96 14.12 18.83
C PHE A 64 -4.43 13.96 20.27
N GLN A 65 -3.21 13.43 20.46
CA GLN A 65 -2.55 13.36 21.76
C GLN A 65 -2.00 14.73 22.21
N ARG A 66 -1.62 15.62 21.29
CA ARG A 66 -1.13 16.98 21.61
C ARG A 66 -2.26 17.99 21.83
N ASP A 67 -3.38 17.85 21.15
CA ASP A 67 -4.53 18.76 21.30
C ASP A 67 -5.44 18.38 22.49
N THR A 68 -5.19 17.26 23.18
CA THR A 68 -5.91 16.84 24.41
C THR A 68 -5.12 17.13 25.71
N LEU A 69 -4.01 17.86 25.65
CA LEU A 69 -3.32 18.38 26.85
C LEU A 69 -2.93 19.85 26.62
N PRO A 70 -3.86 20.78 26.95
CA PRO A 70 -3.72 21.49 28.21
C PRO A 70 -5.06 21.83 28.90
N VAL A 71 -6.04 20.92 28.94
CA VAL A 71 -7.28 21.11 29.77
C VAL A 71 -7.33 20.21 31.00
N LEU A 72 -6.33 19.35 31.21
CA LEU A 72 -6.24 18.47 32.38
C LEU A 72 -5.33 18.99 33.50
N SER A 73 -4.66 20.13 33.34
CA SER A 73 -4.04 20.84 34.48
C SER A 73 -5.08 21.64 35.27
N ASP A 74 -6.12 22.15 34.61
CA ASP A 74 -7.09 23.05 35.25
C ASP A 74 -8.29 22.30 35.85
N MET A 75 -8.57 21.09 35.36
CA MET A 75 -9.59 20.20 35.93
C MET A 75 -9.15 19.50 37.22
N PHE A 76 -7.85 19.41 37.52
CA PHE A 76 -7.35 18.81 38.77
C PHE A 76 -7.26 19.81 39.94
N SER A 77 -7.24 21.12 39.67
CA SER A 77 -7.30 22.16 40.72
C SER A 77 -8.71 22.44 41.24
N ILE A 78 -9.77 22.18 40.46
CA ILE A 78 -11.16 22.42 40.90
C ILE A 78 -11.68 21.29 41.81
N HIS A 79 -11.11 20.07 41.75
CA HIS A 79 -11.51 18.99 42.65
C HIS A 79 -10.80 19.04 44.03
N ALA A 80 -9.63 19.69 44.14
CA ALA A 80 -8.97 19.87 45.45
C ALA A 80 -9.61 20.99 46.30
N CYS A 81 -10.32 21.94 45.68
CA CYS A 81 -10.94 23.10 46.34
C CYS A 81 -12.43 22.88 46.71
N ARG A 82 -12.89 21.63 46.93
CA ARG A 82 -14.27 21.36 47.36
C ARG A 82 -14.42 20.34 48.49
N LYS A 83 -13.37 20.13 49.29
CA LYS A 83 -13.46 19.42 50.58
C LYS A 83 -12.69 20.16 51.67
N GLY A 84 -13.14 21.38 51.95
CA GLY A 84 -12.94 22.02 53.24
C GLY A 84 -14.28 22.19 53.95
N THR A 85 -14.70 21.21 54.75
CA THR A 85 -15.61 21.32 55.91
C THR A 85 -15.38 20.07 56.77
N SER A 86 -14.54 20.14 57.81
CA SER A 86 -14.92 20.43 59.20
C SER A 86 -15.85 19.38 59.84
N LYS A 87 -15.49 19.01 61.09
CA LYS A 87 -16.20 18.21 62.12
C LYS A 87 -15.66 16.79 62.30
N LEU A 88 -15.55 16.19 63.49
CA LEU A 88 -15.77 16.58 64.90
C LEU A 88 -15.56 15.27 65.69
N THR A 89 -14.81 15.31 66.80
CA THR A 89 -14.82 14.40 67.98
C THR A 89 -15.10 12.90 67.79
N LYS A 90 -14.18 12.06 68.28
CA LYS A 90 -14.36 11.31 69.54
C LYS A 90 -13.01 10.86 70.08
#